data_AF-A0A0A6ULK0-F1
#
_entry.id   AF-A0A0A6ULK0-F1
#
_cell.length_a   1.000
_cell.length_b   1.000
_cell.length_c   1.000
_cell.angle_alpha   90.00
_cell.angle_beta   90.00
_cell.angle_gamma   90.00
#
_symmetry.space_group_name_H-M   'P 1'
#
loop_
_entity.id
_entity.type
_entity.pdbx_description
1 polymer ?
#
loop_
_entity_poly.entity_id
_entity_poly.type
_entity_poly.pdbx_seq_one_letter_code
_entity_poly.pdbx_strand_id
1 'polypeptide(L)' 'MGIGKDEIIDILSGCDSAGLPETIDDDTLLVIDSYTAIWIQHLLEERHGIVVKLSGETTDIDSVSGLHALINRKLDVGHE' A
#
# COMPACT_ATOMS: atom_id res chain seq x y z
N MET A 1 6.93 8.36 12.29
CA MET A 1 7.67 8.58 11.03
C MET A 1 6.87 7.86 9.97
N GLY A 2 6.21 8.61 9.08
CA GLY A 2 5.26 8.07 8.11
C GLY A 2 5.94 7.72 6.78
N ILE A 3 5.30 6.86 5.99
CA ILE A 3 5.71 6.61 4.60
C ILE A 3 5.14 7.73 3.73
N GLY A 4 5.92 8.26 2.79
CA GLY A 4 5.46 9.25 1.82
C GLY A 4 4.63 8.62 0.69
N LYS A 5 3.86 9.43 -0.05
CA LYS A 5 3.10 8.92 -1.20
C LYS A 5 4.00 8.36 -2.29
N ASP A 6 5.13 9.03 -2.55
CA ASP A 6 6.13 8.60 -3.53
C ASP A 6 6.65 7.18 -3.26
N GLU A 7 6.82 6.81 -1.99
CA GLU A 7 7.22 5.45 -1.61
C GLU A 7 6.10 4.43 -1.82
N ILE A 8 4.84 4.81 -1.54
CA ILE A 8 3.70 3.96 -1.90
C ILE A 8 3.68 3.73 -3.41
N ILE A 9 3.91 4.78 -4.21
CA ILE A 9 3.96 4.69 -5.66
C ILE A 9 5.13 3.83 -6.13
N ASP A 10 6.32 3.93 -5.52
CA ASP A 10 7.47 3.07 -5.82
C ASP A 10 7.17 1.59 -5.53
N ILE A 11 6.54 1.31 -4.38
CA ILE A 11 6.10 -0.04 -4.00
C ILE A 11 5.07 -0.60 -4.97
N LEU A 12 4.09 0.22 -5.35
CA LEU A 12 3.05 -0.14 -6.33
C LEU A 12 3.66 -0.34 -7.72
N SER A 13 4.62 0.49 -8.12
CA SER A 13 5.36 0.34 -9.39
C SER A 13 6.23 -0.92 -9.41
N GLY A 14 6.69 -1.39 -8.25
CA GLY A 14 7.33 -2.69 -8.09
C GLY A 14 6.36 -3.88 -8.18
N CYS A 15 5.05 -3.62 -8.15
CA CYS A 15 3.99 -4.60 -8.32
C CYS A 15 3.52 -4.65 -9.79
N ASP A 16 4.45 -4.96 -10.71
CA ASP A 16 4.17 -5.12 -12.14
C ASP A 16 3.01 -6.12 -12.42
N SER A 17 2.86 -7.12 -11.53
CA SER A 17 1.80 -8.12 -11.62
C SER A 17 0.41 -7.65 -11.18
N ALA A 18 0.25 -6.45 -10.58
CA ALA A 18 -1.04 -5.95 -10.11
C ALA A 18 -1.87 -5.24 -11.20
N GLY A 19 -1.36 -5.14 -12.43
CA GLY A 19 -2.09 -4.49 -13.53
C GLY A 19 -2.32 -3.00 -13.30
N LEU A 20 -1.44 -2.37 -12.52
CA LEU A 20 -1.53 -0.95 -12.21
C LEU A 20 -1.03 -0.12 -13.42
N PRO A 21 -1.63 1.06 -13.65
CA PRO A 21 -1.19 1.93 -14.74
C PRO A 21 0.25 2.40 -14.52
N GLU A 22 0.98 2.66 -15.62
CA GLU A 22 2.36 3.19 -15.57
C GLU A 22 2.46 4.54 -14.84
N THR A 23 1.33 5.27 -14.78
CA THR A 23 1.20 6.54 -14.05
C THR A 23 0.16 6.35 -12.96
N ILE A 24 0.63 6.32 -11.71
CA ILE A 24 -0.20 6.19 -10.52
C ILE A 24 -0.27 7.55 -9.80
N ASP A 25 -1.41 8.21 -9.92
CA ASP A 25 -1.77 9.45 -9.23
C ASP A 25 -2.63 9.19 -7.98
N ASP A 26 -2.82 10.22 -7.16
CA ASP A 26 -3.57 10.19 -5.88
C ASP A 26 -4.95 9.54 -5.96
N ASP A 27 -5.67 9.83 -7.06
CA ASP A 27 -7.04 9.43 -7.40
C ASP A 27 -7.07 8.25 -8.37
N THR A 28 -5.92 7.61 -8.61
CA THR A 28 -5.86 6.43 -9.47
C THR A 28 -6.60 5.28 -8.81
N LEU A 29 -7.53 4.71 -9.57
CA LEU A 29 -8.32 3.57 -9.15
C LEU A 29 -7.41 2.35 -8.96
N LEU A 30 -7.17 1.95 -7.71
CA LEU A 30 -6.34 0.82 -7.34
C LEU A 30 -7.21 -0.39 -7.03
N VAL A 31 -7.15 -1.42 -7.87
CA VAL A 31 -7.81 -2.69 -7.57
C VAL A 31 -6.86 -3.55 -6.73
N ILE A 32 -6.98 -3.45 -5.41
CA ILE A 32 -6.20 -4.24 -4.46
C ILE A 32 -6.88 -5.60 -4.26
N ASP A 33 -6.45 -6.62 -5.00
CA ASP A 33 -6.84 -7.99 -4.71
C ASP A 33 -6.14 -8.53 -3.44
N SER A 34 -6.64 -9.64 -2.89
CA SER A 34 -5.99 -10.36 -1.78
C SER A 34 -4.52 -10.68 -2.07
N TYR A 35 -4.16 -10.99 -3.32
CA TYR A 35 -2.77 -11.19 -3.71
C TYR A 35 -1.95 -9.91 -3.64
N THR A 36 -2.45 -8.82 -4.25
CA THR A 36 -1.83 -7.50 -4.25
C THR A 36 -1.63 -6.99 -2.82
N ALA A 37 -2.61 -7.19 -1.94
CA ALA A 37 -2.51 -6.83 -0.54
C ALA A 37 -1.36 -7.55 0.15
N ILE A 38 -1.20 -8.87 -0.04
CA ILE A 38 -0.08 -9.65 0.53
C ILE A 38 1.26 -9.16 -0.02
N TRP A 39 1.32 -8.86 -1.32
CA TRP A 39 2.54 -8.37 -1.95
C TRP A 39 2.98 -7.00 -1.42
N ILE A 40 2.05 -6.05 -1.28
CA ILE A 40 2.32 -4.73 -0.69
C ILE A 40 2.82 -4.86 0.75
N GLN A 41 2.21 -5.74 1.55
CA GLN A 41 2.69 -6.02 2.92
C GLN A 41 4.13 -6.53 2.92
N HIS A 42 4.44 -7.46 2.01
CA HIS A 42 5.79 -8.00 1.87
C HIS A 42 6.80 -6.93 1.48
N LEU A 43 6.51 -6.10 0.48
CA LEU A 43 7.41 -5.02 0.05
C LEU A 43 7.63 -3.96 1.14
N LEU A 44 6.58 -3.62 1.90
CA LEU A 44 6.68 -2.71 3.05
C LEU A 44 7.57 -3.30 4.16
N GLU A 45 7.42 -4.59 4.43
CA GLU A 45 8.25 -5.29 5.41
C GLU A 45 9.71 -5.38 4.95
N GLU A 46 9.96 -5.76 3.70
CA GLU A 46 11.31 -5.92 3.17
C GLU A 46 12.06 -4.59 3.01
N ARG A 47 11.40 -3.55 2.49
CA ARG A 47 12.05 -2.26 2.26
C ARG A 47 12.14 -1.39 3.50
N HIS A 48 11.12 -1.43 4.35
CA HIS A 48 10.99 -0.51 5.47
C HIS A 48 10.96 -1.18 6.84
N GLY A 49 10.89 -2.51 6.91
CA GLY A 49 10.70 -3.24 8.18
C GLY A 49 9.29 -3.06 8.75
N ILE A 50 8.32 -2.68 7.91
CA ILE A 50 6.97 -2.30 8.34
C ILE A 50 6.01 -3.48 8.13
N VAL A 51 5.54 -4.07 9.22
CA VAL A 51 4.54 -5.14 9.20
C VAL A 51 3.15 -4.54 9.34
N VAL A 52 2.48 -4.27 8.21
CA VAL A 52 1.07 -3.87 8.20
C VAL A 52 0.20 -5.06 7.84
N LYS A 53 -0.98 -5.17 8.46
CA LYS A 53 -1.98 -6.18 8.09
C LYS A 53 -3.02 -5.55 7.18
N LEU A 54 -2.92 -5.83 5.88
CA LEU A 54 -3.85 -5.34 4.85
C LEU A 54 -4.93 -6.38 4.51
N SER A 55 -4.67 -7.66 4.76
CA SER A 55 -5.59 -8.76 4.43
C SER A 55 -6.94 -8.62 5.13
N GLY A 56 -7.99 -8.29 4.36
CA GLY A 56 -9.40 -8.21 4.80
C GLY A 56 -9.95 -6.81 5.07
N GLU A 57 -9.08 -5.80 5.22
CA GLU A 57 -9.48 -4.39 5.41
C GLU A 57 -9.32 -3.54 4.14
N THR A 58 -8.67 -4.07 3.09
CA THR A 58 -8.44 -3.36 1.82
C THR A 58 -9.63 -3.34 0.87
N THR A 59 -10.76 -3.97 1.21
CA THR A 59 -11.96 -4.01 0.36
C THR A 59 -12.51 -2.61 0.03
N ASP A 60 -12.21 -1.61 0.87
CA ASP A 60 -12.62 -0.21 0.68
C ASP A 60 -11.49 0.68 0.12
N ILE A 61 -10.31 0.11 -0.16
CA ILE A 61 -9.16 0.85 -0.68
C ILE A 61 -9.11 0.71 -2.19
N ASP A 62 -9.62 1.76 -2.83
CA ASP A 62 -9.69 1.89 -4.27
C ASP A 62 -8.77 3.01 -4.79
N SER A 63 -7.93 3.62 -3.94
CA SER A 63 -7.02 4.70 -4.36
C SER A 63 -5.73 4.75 -3.57
N VAL A 64 -4.69 5.34 -4.18
CA VAL A 64 -3.36 5.54 -3.57
C VAL A 64 -3.47 6.33 -2.27
N SER A 65 -4.27 7.39 -2.27
CA SER A 65 -4.49 8.21 -1.07
C SER A 65 -5.11 7.40 0.07
N GLY A 66 -6.04 6.49 -0.23
CA GLY A 66 -6.65 5.58 0.75
C GLY A 66 -5.64 4.60 1.33
N LEU A 67 -4.80 4.01 0.47
CA LEU A 67 -3.74 3.08 0.87
C LEU A 67 -2.70 3.79 1.76
N HIS A 68 -2.25 4.97 1.34
CA HIS A 68 -1.31 5.80 2.06
C HIS A 68 -1.83 6.19 3.45
N ALA A 69 -3.09 6.60 3.54
CA ALA A 69 -3.74 6.93 4.80
C ALA A 69 -3.88 5.70 5.71
N LEU A 70 -4.25 4.53 5.17
CA LEU A 70 -4.37 3.31 5.95
C LEU A 70 -3.01 2.88 6.52
N ILE A 71 -1.96 2.89 5.69
CA ILE A 71 -0.62 2.49 6.12
C ILE A 71 -0.08 3.45 7.17
N ASN A 72 -0.20 4.77 6.96
CA ASN A 72 0.20 5.75 7.96
C ASN A 72 -0.59 5.61 9.26
N ARG A 73 -1.90 5.34 9.17
CA ARG A 73 -2.72 5.07 10.35
C ARG A 73 -2.21 3.84 11.09
N LYS A 74 -2.00 2.70 10.42
CA LYS A 74 -1.51 1.45 11.04
C LYS A 74 -0.11 1.60 11.61
N LEU A 75 0.75 2.41 10.98
CA LEU A 75 2.07 2.77 11.49
C LEU A 75 2.03 3.58 12.78
N ASP A 76 1.05 4.47 12.91
CA ASP A 76 0.84 5.23 14.14
C ASP A 76 0.34 4.33 15.28
N VAL A 77 -0.50 3.34 14.97
CA VAL A 77 -1.03 2.39 15.98
C VAL A 77 -0.07 1.24 16.32
N GLY A 78 1.01 1.04 15.56
CA GLY A 78 1.92 -0.11 15.69
C GLY A 78 2.98 -0.01 16.81
N HIS A 79 2.87 0.97 17.71
CA HIS A 79 3.80 1.18 18.82
C HIS A 79 3.12 0.86 20.16
N GLU A 80 2.83 -0.42 20.41
CA GLU A 80 2.52 -0.94 21.77
C GLU A 80 3.20 -2.28 22.04
#